data_AF-A0A920NQ26-F1
#
_entry.id   AF-A0A920NQ26-F1
#
_cell.length_a   1.000
_cell.length_b   1.000
_cell.length_c   1.000
_cell.angle_alpha   90.00
_cell.angle_beta   90.00
_cell.angle_gamma   90.00
#
_symmetry.space_group_name_H-M   'P 1'
#
loop_
_entity.id
_entity.type
_entity.pdbx_description
1 polymer ?
#
loop_
_entity_poly.entity_id
_entity_poly.type
_entity_poly.pdbx_seq_one_letter_code
_entity_poly.pdbx_strand_id
1 'polypeptide(L)'
;MASIASVSEINVSSSIDESAGYQMDLVNGVTDAIKAAPPLGGTEITVRNLFYNTPARKKFLKSATTKFPGKIVKMLRRFGLEFPEVSFQLMHNDKTILNLTPENLEERIIALTDPSYRDQLLPVNMLKGDYNISGFVGTLNLVRGRPGEQYLFVNQRFIQNRLLNSAVYAAYESLVKRGEYPFSLLNLVLPPDQLDVNVHPRKIEVRFTDEWRIYHVVKSAVRKGAAGILATIPSFEQHVGQMVTFGKEIDPNQRQEPLRFMPAKQSESGADLNVRKNMSVTWQTKKKKPLRLKVASCGKYMTNILSVRSIVVW
;
A
#
# COMPACT_ATOMS: atom_id res chain seq x y z
N MET A 1 -10.24 -4.93 -21.45
CA MET A 1 -10.63 -6.35 -21.33
C MET A 1 -10.05 -7.24 -22.42
N ALA A 2 -9.91 -6.77 -23.68
CA ALA A 2 -9.34 -7.55 -24.79
C ALA A 2 -8.02 -8.29 -24.47
N SER A 3 -7.08 -7.64 -23.77
CA SER A 3 -5.81 -8.28 -23.39
C SER A 3 -6.00 -9.49 -22.47
N ILE A 4 -7.00 -9.47 -21.57
CA ILE A 4 -7.31 -10.59 -20.68
C ILE A 4 -8.03 -11.68 -21.48
N ALA A 5 -9.00 -11.31 -22.33
CA ALA A 5 -9.75 -12.25 -23.17
C ALA A 5 -8.83 -13.03 -24.13
N SER A 6 -7.76 -12.41 -24.63
CA SER A 6 -6.80 -13.08 -25.53
C SER A 6 -6.04 -14.25 -24.88
N VAL A 7 -6.03 -14.35 -23.55
CA VAL A 7 -5.27 -15.35 -22.80
C VAL A 7 -6.11 -16.11 -21.76
N SER A 8 -7.42 -16.04 -21.84
CA SER A 8 -8.34 -16.69 -20.91
C SER A 8 -9.70 -16.93 -21.55
N GLU A 9 -10.56 -17.63 -20.83
CA GLU A 9 -11.99 -17.73 -21.13
C GLU A 9 -12.72 -16.76 -20.21
N ILE A 10 -13.47 -15.82 -20.76
CA ILE A 10 -14.20 -14.81 -19.98
C ILE A 10 -15.69 -14.96 -20.25
N ASN A 11 -16.51 -14.91 -19.21
CA ASN A 11 -17.94 -14.65 -19.31
C ASN A 11 -18.21 -13.29 -18.64
N VAL A 12 -18.88 -12.40 -19.35
CA VAL A 12 -19.32 -11.10 -18.83
C VAL A 12 -20.84 -11.12 -18.80
N SER A 13 -21.42 -10.87 -17.63
CA SER A 13 -22.86 -10.66 -17.46
C SER A 13 -23.07 -9.24 -16.96
N SER A 14 -23.92 -8.45 -17.63
CA SER A 14 -24.16 -7.06 -17.27
C SER A 14 -25.63 -6.68 -17.43
N SER A 15 -26.07 -5.75 -16.61
CA SER A 15 -27.43 -5.21 -16.60
C SER A 15 -27.36 -3.77 -16.11
N ILE A 16 -28.02 -2.87 -16.83
CA ILE A 16 -28.09 -1.44 -16.46
C ILE A 16 -29.05 -1.27 -15.28
N ASP A 17 -30.12 -2.06 -15.25
CA ASP A 17 -31.17 -2.06 -14.24
C ASP A 17 -31.65 -3.48 -13.94
N GLU A 18 -32.75 -3.61 -13.19
CA GLU A 18 -33.36 -4.89 -12.85
C GLU A 18 -34.29 -5.43 -13.96
N SER A 19 -34.38 -4.77 -15.12
CA SER A 19 -35.34 -5.12 -16.18
C SER A 19 -34.81 -6.16 -17.15
N ALA A 20 -33.55 -6.02 -17.58
CA ALA A 20 -32.92 -6.90 -18.56
C ALA A 20 -31.43 -7.08 -18.29
N GLY A 21 -30.99 -8.35 -18.29
CA GLY A 21 -29.60 -8.73 -18.23
C GLY A 21 -29.12 -9.33 -19.54
N TYR A 22 -27.86 -9.10 -19.85
CA TYR A 22 -27.19 -9.66 -21.01
C TYR A 22 -25.90 -10.33 -20.59
N GLN A 23 -25.55 -11.43 -21.24
CA GLN A 23 -24.27 -12.10 -21.06
C GLN A 23 -23.57 -12.33 -22.39
N MET A 24 -22.25 -12.42 -22.33
CA MET A 24 -21.40 -12.63 -23.48
C MET A 24 -20.17 -13.45 -23.07
N ASP A 25 -19.85 -14.46 -23.89
CA ASP A 25 -18.66 -15.28 -23.73
C ASP A 25 -17.54 -14.76 -24.64
N LEU A 26 -16.32 -14.75 -24.12
CA LEU A 26 -15.11 -14.40 -24.86
C LEU A 26 -14.07 -15.50 -24.68
N VAL A 27 -13.61 -16.07 -25.79
CA VAL A 27 -12.59 -17.13 -25.82
C VAL A 27 -11.48 -16.73 -26.78
N ASN A 28 -10.24 -16.70 -26.30
CA ASN A 28 -9.07 -16.28 -27.10
C ASN A 28 -9.23 -14.90 -27.76
N GLY A 29 -9.98 -14.00 -27.13
CA GLY A 29 -10.27 -12.66 -27.66
C GLY A 29 -11.36 -12.64 -28.74
N VAL A 30 -11.91 -13.79 -29.11
CA VAL A 30 -13.08 -13.92 -29.97
C VAL A 30 -14.35 -13.82 -29.13
N THR A 31 -15.37 -13.26 -29.73
CA THR A 31 -16.54 -12.64 -29.10
C THR A 31 -17.77 -13.38 -29.60
N ASP A 32 -18.48 -14.09 -28.73
CA ASP A 32 -19.73 -14.77 -29.08
C ASP A 32 -20.92 -13.79 -29.14
N ALA A 33 -22.04 -14.25 -29.70
CA ALA A 33 -23.28 -13.51 -29.70
C ALA A 33 -23.74 -13.19 -28.27
N ILE A 34 -24.32 -12.00 -28.09
CA ILE A 34 -24.92 -11.56 -26.83
C ILE A 34 -26.18 -12.40 -26.58
N LYS A 35 -26.29 -12.95 -25.37
CA LYS A 35 -27.40 -13.79 -24.92
C LYS A 35 -28.16 -13.09 -23.79
N ALA A 36 -29.45 -13.38 -23.64
CA ALA A 36 -30.20 -12.95 -22.47
C ALA A 36 -29.64 -13.61 -21.19
N ALA A 37 -29.66 -12.87 -20.08
CA ALA A 37 -29.22 -13.30 -18.77
C ALA A 37 -30.07 -12.67 -17.65
N PRO A 38 -30.04 -13.21 -16.43
CA PRO A 38 -30.70 -12.58 -15.30
C PRO A 38 -30.20 -11.14 -15.07
N PRO A 39 -31.08 -10.18 -14.73
CA PRO A 39 -30.69 -8.81 -14.45
C PRO A 39 -30.02 -8.74 -13.07
N LEU A 40 -28.70 -8.60 -13.08
CA LEU A 40 -27.86 -8.60 -11.87
C LEU A 40 -27.77 -7.22 -11.19
N GLY A 41 -28.37 -6.15 -11.74
CA GLY A 41 -28.20 -4.78 -11.22
C GLY A 41 -26.74 -4.34 -11.19
N GLY A 42 -25.98 -4.61 -12.25
CA GLY A 42 -24.54 -4.35 -12.34
C GLY A 42 -23.83 -5.32 -13.30
N THR A 43 -22.50 -5.39 -13.19
CA THR A 43 -21.64 -6.23 -14.04
C THR A 43 -20.90 -7.30 -13.24
N GLU A 44 -20.99 -8.56 -13.67
CA GLU A 44 -20.18 -9.68 -13.23
C GLU A 44 -19.21 -10.10 -14.34
N ILE A 45 -17.93 -10.28 -13.97
CA ILE A 45 -16.90 -10.78 -14.88
C ILE A 45 -16.33 -12.07 -14.31
N THR A 46 -16.52 -13.17 -15.01
CA THR A 46 -15.92 -14.46 -14.69
C THR A 46 -14.77 -14.75 -15.63
N VAL A 47 -13.56 -14.91 -15.10
CA VAL A 47 -12.36 -15.29 -15.86
C VAL A 47 -11.96 -16.71 -15.48
N ARG A 48 -11.82 -17.60 -16.45
CA ARG A 48 -11.42 -19.00 -16.28
C ARG A 48 -10.17 -19.28 -17.10
N ASN A 49 -9.44 -20.31 -16.69
CA ASN A 49 -8.35 -20.89 -17.47
C ASN A 49 -7.26 -19.85 -17.87
N LEU A 50 -6.91 -18.93 -16.96
CA LEU A 50 -5.92 -17.88 -17.25
C LEU A 50 -4.57 -18.47 -17.72
N PHE A 51 -4.07 -17.96 -18.86
CA PHE A 51 -2.89 -18.42 -19.59
C PHE A 51 -2.93 -19.86 -20.09
N TYR A 52 -4.11 -20.48 -20.26
CA TYR A 52 -4.20 -21.85 -20.78
C TYR A 52 -3.56 -22.01 -22.17
N ASN A 53 -3.72 -21.01 -23.03
CA ASN A 53 -3.19 -20.93 -24.39
C ASN A 53 -1.75 -20.36 -24.46
N THR A 54 -1.14 -20.02 -23.32
CA THR A 54 0.23 -19.47 -23.23
C THR A 54 1.08 -20.26 -22.22
N PRO A 55 1.59 -21.46 -22.59
CA PRO A 55 2.19 -22.42 -21.65
C PRO A 55 3.39 -21.87 -20.86
N ALA A 56 4.22 -21.03 -21.48
CA ALA A 56 5.33 -20.37 -20.81
C ALA A 56 4.85 -19.50 -19.64
N ARG A 57 3.83 -18.66 -19.85
CA ARG A 57 3.21 -17.81 -18.81
C ARG A 57 2.50 -18.65 -17.74
N LYS A 58 1.84 -19.74 -18.13
CA LYS A 58 1.21 -20.68 -17.20
C LYS A 58 2.22 -21.33 -16.24
N LYS A 59 3.44 -21.64 -16.69
CA LYS A 59 4.52 -22.15 -15.82
C LYS A 59 4.91 -21.14 -14.74
N PHE A 60 4.99 -19.84 -15.08
CA PHE A 60 5.26 -18.78 -14.09
C PHE A 60 4.16 -18.67 -13.02
N LEU A 61 2.88 -18.90 -13.37
CA LEU A 61 1.79 -18.92 -12.39
C LEU A 61 1.91 -20.05 -11.35
N LYS A 62 2.43 -21.23 -11.73
CA LYS A 62 2.57 -22.37 -10.82
C LYS A 62 3.55 -22.06 -9.67
N SER A 63 4.68 -21.42 -9.97
CA SER A 63 5.63 -20.93 -8.95
C SER A 63 5.05 -19.76 -8.13
N ALA A 64 4.23 -18.92 -8.76
CA ALA A 64 3.61 -17.77 -8.10
C ALA A 64 2.36 -18.10 -7.27
N THR A 65 1.82 -19.33 -7.33
CA THR A 65 0.55 -19.71 -6.67
C THR A 65 0.60 -19.47 -5.15
N THR A 66 1.77 -19.64 -4.51
CA THR A 66 1.96 -19.37 -3.07
C THR A 66 1.98 -17.87 -2.73
N LYS A 67 2.35 -17.00 -3.68
CA LYS A 67 2.46 -15.54 -3.48
C LYS A 67 1.29 -14.75 -4.07
N PHE A 68 0.46 -15.39 -4.88
CA PHE A 68 -0.64 -14.76 -5.62
C PHE A 68 -1.75 -14.21 -4.72
N PRO A 69 -2.22 -14.93 -3.66
CA PRO A 69 -3.21 -14.39 -2.74
C PRO A 69 -2.74 -13.10 -2.08
N GLY A 70 -1.48 -13.03 -1.65
CA GLY A 70 -0.90 -11.82 -1.04
C GLY A 70 -0.86 -10.62 -1.99
N LYS A 71 -0.64 -10.83 -3.30
CA LYS A 71 -0.66 -9.74 -4.29
C LYS A 71 -2.07 -9.20 -4.53
N ILE A 72 -3.07 -10.08 -4.61
CA ILE A 72 -4.48 -9.67 -4.74
C ILE A 72 -4.93 -8.93 -3.49
N VAL A 73 -4.65 -9.49 -2.31
CA VAL A 73 -4.96 -8.84 -1.02
C VAL A 73 -4.31 -7.46 -0.96
N LYS A 74 -3.03 -7.33 -1.31
CA LYS A 74 -2.35 -6.02 -1.32
C LYS A 74 -2.98 -5.02 -2.30
N MET A 75 -3.44 -5.47 -3.46
CA MET A 75 -4.17 -4.62 -4.41
C MET A 75 -5.51 -4.20 -3.83
N LEU A 76 -6.29 -5.14 -3.31
CA LEU A 76 -7.62 -4.88 -2.75
C LEU A 76 -7.56 -3.97 -1.53
N ARG A 77 -6.53 -4.10 -0.69
CA ARG A 77 -6.25 -3.18 0.42
C ARG A 77 -6.14 -1.74 -0.06
N ARG A 78 -5.46 -1.48 -1.18
CA ARG A 78 -5.33 -0.12 -1.72
C ARG A 78 -6.68 0.45 -2.16
N PHE A 79 -7.51 -0.36 -2.81
CA PHE A 79 -8.86 0.06 -3.20
C PHE A 79 -9.76 0.27 -1.99
N GLY A 80 -9.68 -0.62 -0.99
CA GLY A 80 -10.43 -0.48 0.25
C GLY A 80 -10.07 0.79 1.03
N LEU A 81 -8.79 1.18 1.02
CA LEU A 81 -8.31 2.42 1.64
C LEU A 81 -8.71 3.68 0.86
N GLU A 82 -8.73 3.63 -0.47
CA GLU A 82 -9.13 4.78 -1.29
C GLU A 82 -10.65 5.01 -1.26
N PHE A 83 -11.43 3.93 -1.26
CA PHE A 83 -12.89 3.97 -1.34
C PHE A 83 -13.53 3.34 -0.09
N PRO A 84 -13.40 3.97 1.09
CA PRO A 84 -13.93 3.42 2.34
C PRO A 84 -15.47 3.27 2.34
N GLU A 85 -16.18 4.02 1.52
CA GLU A 85 -17.63 3.93 1.30
C GLU A 85 -18.07 2.71 0.47
N VAL A 86 -17.14 2.02 -0.19
CA VAL A 86 -17.42 0.85 -1.02
C VAL A 86 -17.17 -0.44 -0.23
N SER A 87 -18.07 -1.42 -0.40
CA SER A 87 -17.87 -2.75 0.19
C SER A 87 -17.00 -3.64 -0.70
N PHE A 88 -16.09 -4.39 -0.09
CA PHE A 88 -15.22 -5.33 -0.79
C PHE A 88 -15.21 -6.68 -0.08
N GLN A 89 -15.45 -7.76 -0.82
CA GLN A 89 -15.36 -9.12 -0.30
C GLN A 89 -14.45 -9.96 -1.18
N LEU A 90 -13.38 -10.50 -0.60
CA LEU A 90 -12.47 -11.44 -1.25
C LEU A 90 -12.65 -12.82 -0.64
N MET A 91 -12.95 -13.79 -1.49
CA MET A 91 -13.04 -15.20 -1.15
C MET A 91 -12.02 -16.01 -1.95
N HIS A 92 -11.49 -17.06 -1.33
CA HIS A 92 -10.60 -18.03 -1.96
C HIS A 92 -10.93 -19.41 -1.44
N ASN A 93 -11.23 -20.35 -2.35
CA ASN A 93 -11.64 -21.71 -1.99
C ASN A 93 -12.79 -21.72 -0.96
N ASP A 94 -13.82 -20.92 -1.22
CA ASP A 94 -15.02 -20.76 -0.39
C ASP A 94 -14.77 -20.19 1.02
N LYS A 95 -13.53 -19.81 1.34
CA LYS A 95 -13.17 -19.09 2.56
C LYS A 95 -13.07 -17.59 2.29
N THR A 96 -13.72 -16.79 3.12
CA THR A 96 -13.56 -15.34 3.12
C THR A 96 -12.16 -14.99 3.62
N ILE A 97 -11.37 -14.34 2.76
CA ILE A 97 -10.05 -13.80 3.11
C ILE A 97 -10.19 -12.38 3.64
N LEU A 98 -11.02 -11.56 2.99
CA LEU A 98 -11.23 -10.17 3.36
C LEU A 98 -12.70 -9.83 3.18
N ASN A 99 -13.27 -9.11 4.15
CA ASN A 99 -14.64 -8.60 4.08
C ASN A 99 -14.66 -7.19 4.67
N LEU A 100 -14.92 -6.22 3.82
CA LEU A 100 -14.91 -4.80 4.10
C LEU A 100 -16.31 -4.26 3.89
N THR A 101 -16.93 -3.78 4.97
CA THR A 101 -18.22 -3.08 4.95
C THR A 101 -18.01 -1.58 4.79
N PRO A 102 -18.94 -0.82 4.19
CA PRO A 102 -18.81 0.63 4.10
C PRO A 102 -18.62 1.28 5.48
N GLU A 103 -17.61 2.13 5.62
CA GLU A 103 -17.25 2.79 6.88
C GLU A 103 -16.48 4.08 6.62
N ASN A 104 -16.08 4.81 7.67
CA ASN A 104 -15.21 5.97 7.53
C ASN A 104 -13.75 5.53 7.29
N LEU A 105 -12.90 6.45 6.82
CA LEU A 105 -11.51 6.12 6.47
C LEU A 105 -10.70 5.60 7.67
N GLU A 106 -10.94 6.11 8.88
CA GLU A 106 -10.22 5.71 10.08
C GLU A 106 -10.52 4.26 10.49
N GLU A 107 -11.81 3.92 10.60
CA GLU A 107 -12.27 2.55 10.85
C GLU A 107 -11.82 1.61 9.73
N ARG A 108 -11.80 2.08 8.48
CA ARG A 108 -11.27 1.34 7.34
C ARG A 108 -9.79 1.00 7.47
N ILE A 109 -8.97 1.95 7.95
CA ILE A 109 -7.55 1.68 8.21
C ILE A 109 -7.43 0.59 9.27
N ILE A 110 -8.18 0.68 10.37
CA ILE A 110 -8.14 -0.29 11.46
C ILE A 110 -8.58 -1.68 10.97
N ALA A 111 -9.67 -1.77 10.20
CA ALA A 111 -10.17 -3.02 9.63
C ALA A 111 -9.19 -3.70 8.67
N LEU A 112 -8.36 -2.91 7.97
CA LEU A 112 -7.37 -3.41 7.01
C LEU A 112 -6.00 -3.72 7.61
N THR A 113 -5.74 -3.21 8.80
CA THR A 113 -4.48 -3.35 9.54
C THR A 113 -4.71 -4.22 10.78
N ASP A 114 -4.24 -3.77 11.94
CA ASP A 114 -4.34 -4.47 13.22
C ASP A 114 -5.05 -3.56 14.22
N PRO A 115 -5.78 -4.09 15.23
CA PRO A 115 -6.48 -3.30 16.24
C PRO A 115 -5.59 -2.29 16.99
N SER A 116 -4.27 -2.52 17.02
CA SER A 116 -3.28 -1.60 17.59
C SER A 116 -3.28 -0.20 16.97
N TYR A 117 -3.88 0.00 15.79
CA TYR A 117 -3.91 1.27 15.09
C TYR A 117 -4.92 2.29 15.67
N ARG A 118 -5.94 1.85 16.44
CA ARG A 118 -7.11 2.65 16.82
C ARG A 118 -6.78 3.99 17.50
N ASP A 119 -5.71 4.04 18.30
CA ASP A 119 -5.30 5.26 19.02
C ASP A 119 -3.94 5.81 18.55
N GLN A 120 -3.45 5.30 17.42
CA GLN A 120 -2.11 5.60 16.90
C GLN A 120 -2.15 6.37 15.58
N LEU A 121 -3.35 6.75 15.12
CA LEU A 121 -3.58 7.51 13.90
C LEU A 121 -3.71 8.99 14.22
N LEU A 122 -2.93 9.81 13.51
CA LEU A 122 -2.93 11.26 13.60
C LEU A 122 -3.54 11.83 12.33
N PRO A 123 -4.67 12.56 12.39
CA PRO A 123 -5.31 13.10 11.20
C PRO A 123 -4.44 14.18 10.55
N VAL A 124 -4.38 14.15 9.22
CA VAL A 124 -3.74 15.17 8.40
C VAL A 124 -4.83 15.83 7.56
N ASN A 125 -4.92 17.16 7.66
CA ASN A 125 -5.75 17.96 6.79
C ASN A 125 -5.07 19.31 6.54
N MET A 126 -4.81 19.62 5.27
CA MET A 126 -4.17 20.87 4.87
C MET A 126 -4.60 21.28 3.47
N LEU A 127 -5.11 22.50 3.37
CA LEU A 127 -5.34 23.20 2.10
C LEU A 127 -4.24 24.24 1.91
N LYS A 128 -3.55 24.23 0.77
CA LYS A 128 -2.50 25.20 0.44
C LYS A 128 -2.51 25.52 -1.05
N GLY A 129 -3.07 26.67 -1.41
CA GLY A 129 -3.33 27.00 -2.82
C GLY A 129 -4.27 25.95 -3.43
N ASP A 130 -3.91 25.42 -4.60
CA ASP A 130 -4.70 24.41 -5.31
C ASP A 130 -4.46 22.97 -4.82
N TYR A 131 -3.60 22.78 -3.82
CA TYR A 131 -3.30 21.47 -3.24
C TYR A 131 -4.13 21.24 -1.99
N ASN A 132 -4.89 20.14 -1.99
CA ASN A 132 -5.58 19.65 -0.80
C ASN A 132 -4.97 18.31 -0.38
N ILE A 133 -4.51 18.23 0.87
CA ILE A 133 -3.95 17.01 1.47
C ILE A 133 -4.82 16.60 2.64
N SER A 134 -5.31 15.37 2.60
CA SER A 134 -6.07 14.75 3.67
C SER A 134 -5.56 13.34 3.97
N GLY A 135 -5.88 12.79 5.14
CA GLY A 135 -5.59 11.40 5.47
C GLY A 135 -5.09 11.24 6.90
N PHE A 136 -4.21 10.26 7.13
CA PHE A 136 -3.70 9.90 8.45
C PHE A 136 -2.21 9.56 8.40
N VAL A 137 -1.50 9.88 9.47
CA VAL A 137 -0.11 9.47 9.70
C VAL A 137 0.01 8.79 11.06
N GLY A 138 0.97 7.88 11.20
CA GLY A 138 1.10 7.10 12.44
C GLY A 138 1.92 7.83 13.51
N THR A 139 1.63 7.53 14.78
CA THR A 139 2.57 7.80 15.87
C THR A 139 3.84 6.93 15.73
N LEU A 140 4.83 7.16 16.59
CA LEU A 140 6.09 6.40 16.59
C LEU A 140 5.90 4.89 16.84
N ASN A 141 4.78 4.49 17.46
CA ASN A 141 4.42 3.09 17.65
C ASN A 141 4.06 2.36 16.34
N LEU A 142 3.71 3.11 15.29
CA LEU A 142 3.41 2.58 13.95
C LEU A 142 4.61 2.65 13.00
N VAL A 143 5.81 2.92 13.51
CA VAL A 143 7.04 2.84 12.73
C VAL A 143 7.42 1.38 12.51
N ARG A 144 7.83 1.04 11.30
CA ARG A 144 8.24 -0.32 10.91
C ARG A 144 9.64 -0.31 10.32
N GLY A 145 10.41 -1.39 10.51
CA GLY A 145 11.73 -1.58 9.88
C GLY A 145 11.69 -2.00 8.41
N ARG A 146 10.49 -2.08 7.81
CA ARG A 146 10.30 -2.45 6.40
C ARG A 146 9.24 -1.53 5.76
N PRO A 147 9.44 -1.10 4.51
CA PRO A 147 8.44 -0.32 3.80
C PRO A 147 7.25 -1.20 3.42
N GLY A 148 6.06 -0.59 3.33
CA GLY A 148 4.88 -1.34 2.89
C GLY A 148 3.55 -0.70 3.24
N GLU A 149 3.53 0.19 4.24
CA GLU A 149 2.33 0.83 4.78
C GLU A 149 2.36 2.35 4.56
N GLN A 150 2.99 2.74 3.44
CA GLN A 150 3.02 4.11 2.93
C GLN A 150 2.11 4.15 1.71
N TYR A 151 0.89 4.63 1.94
CA TYR A 151 -0.13 4.80 0.94
C TYR A 151 -0.21 6.26 0.54
N LEU A 152 -0.03 6.50 -0.74
CA LEU A 152 -0.13 7.83 -1.33
C LEU A 152 -1.08 7.73 -2.51
N PHE A 153 -2.13 8.54 -2.43
CA PHE A 153 -3.15 8.63 -3.45
C PHE A 153 -3.16 10.04 -4.01
N VAL A 154 -3.24 10.12 -5.33
CA VAL A 154 -3.29 11.38 -6.06
C VAL A 154 -4.49 11.36 -6.97
N ASN A 155 -5.45 12.27 -6.78
CA ASN A 155 -6.71 12.30 -7.53
C ASN A 155 -7.35 10.89 -7.61
N GLN A 156 -7.48 10.25 -6.46
CA GLN A 156 -8.05 8.90 -6.29
C GLN A 156 -7.25 7.74 -6.93
N ARG A 157 -5.97 7.96 -7.23
CA ARG A 157 -5.08 6.93 -7.78
C ARG A 157 -3.94 6.64 -6.82
N PHE A 158 -3.77 5.37 -6.46
CA PHE A 158 -2.58 4.93 -5.74
C PHE A 158 -1.33 5.15 -6.58
N ILE A 159 -0.34 5.83 -6.02
CA ILE A 159 0.96 6.07 -6.65
C ILE A 159 2.10 5.55 -5.79
N GLN A 160 3.23 5.25 -6.43
CA GLN A 160 4.50 5.01 -5.74
C GLN A 160 5.47 6.12 -6.13
N ASN A 161 5.76 7.01 -5.18
CA ASN A 161 6.69 8.10 -5.41
C ASN A 161 7.69 8.19 -4.26
N ARG A 162 8.99 7.97 -4.57
CA ARG A 162 10.07 7.97 -3.58
C ARG A 162 10.30 9.35 -2.97
N LEU A 163 10.15 10.41 -3.76
CA LEU A 163 10.34 11.79 -3.29
C LEU A 163 9.27 12.15 -2.26
N LEU A 164 8.00 11.86 -2.54
CA LEU A 164 6.91 12.17 -1.62
C LEU A 164 6.96 11.29 -0.36
N ASN A 165 7.34 10.02 -0.47
CA ASN A 165 7.63 9.20 0.72
C ASN A 165 8.78 9.79 1.55
N SER A 166 9.83 10.30 0.90
CA SER A 166 10.91 11.00 1.61
C SER A 166 10.45 12.30 2.26
N ALA A 167 9.41 12.97 1.74
CA ALA A 167 8.80 14.14 2.35
C ALA A 167 8.13 13.77 3.67
N VAL A 168 7.40 12.65 3.69
CA VAL A 168 6.80 12.09 4.91
C VAL A 168 7.89 11.80 5.92
N TYR A 169 8.95 11.07 5.55
CA TYR A 169 10.02 10.72 6.49
C TYR A 169 10.72 11.96 7.06
N ALA A 170 11.01 12.94 6.20
CA ALA A 170 11.64 14.19 6.61
C ALA A 170 10.76 15.05 7.53
N ALA A 171 9.44 14.82 7.57
CA ALA A 171 8.53 15.51 8.48
C ALA A 171 8.60 14.98 9.92
N TYR A 172 9.08 13.75 10.13
CA TYR A 172 9.33 13.17 11.46
C TYR A 172 10.69 13.57 12.05
N GLU A 173 11.48 14.35 11.32
CA GLU A 173 12.78 14.88 11.77
C GLU A 173 13.71 13.79 12.34
N SER A 174 14.17 13.93 13.58
CA SER A 174 15.07 13.00 14.26
C SER A 174 14.36 11.79 14.89
N LEU A 175 13.02 11.75 14.87
CA LEU A 175 12.25 10.66 15.50
C LEU A 175 12.25 9.36 14.69
N VAL A 176 12.46 9.45 13.38
CA VAL A 176 12.50 8.31 12.47
C VAL A 176 13.91 8.17 11.91
N LYS A 177 14.52 7.01 12.15
CA LYS A 177 15.89 6.72 11.70
C LYS A 177 15.92 6.21 10.26
N ARG A 178 17.12 6.16 9.69
CA ARG A 178 17.33 5.52 8.38
C ARG A 178 16.95 4.04 8.45
N GLY A 179 16.09 3.60 7.53
CA GLY A 179 15.58 2.23 7.49
C GLY A 179 14.32 2.01 8.33
N GLU A 180 13.79 3.06 8.95
CA GLU A 180 12.49 3.09 9.59
C GLU A 180 11.47 3.77 8.68
N TYR A 181 10.24 3.27 8.72
CA TYR A 181 9.16 3.68 7.82
C TYR A 181 7.90 3.91 8.65
N PRO A 182 7.50 5.17 8.90
CA PRO A 182 6.25 5.48 9.59
C PRO A 182 5.05 5.06 8.72
N PHE A 183 3.95 4.71 9.37
CA PHE A 183 2.66 4.57 8.69
C PHE A 183 2.22 5.92 8.12
N SER A 184 1.74 5.90 6.87
CA SER A 184 1.14 7.08 6.26
C SER A 184 0.09 6.69 5.23
N LEU A 185 -1.06 7.33 5.27
CA LEU A 185 -2.08 7.30 4.23
C LEU A 185 -2.42 8.74 3.89
N LEU A 186 -2.02 9.19 2.70
CA LEU A 186 -2.23 10.56 2.25
C LEU A 186 -2.98 10.60 0.93
N ASN A 187 -4.05 11.37 0.89
CA ASN A 187 -4.84 11.68 -0.27
C ASN A 187 -4.53 13.12 -0.69
N LEU A 188 -3.85 13.26 -1.82
CA LEU A 188 -3.51 14.53 -2.45
C LEU A 188 -4.50 14.78 -3.61
N VAL A 189 -5.19 15.90 -3.55
CA VAL A 189 -5.99 16.41 -4.66
C VAL A 189 -5.29 17.63 -5.22
N LEU A 190 -5.06 17.63 -6.54
CA LEU A 190 -4.43 18.72 -7.26
C LEU A 190 -5.00 18.85 -8.68
N PRO A 191 -4.82 20.01 -9.34
CA PRO A 191 -5.24 20.22 -10.73
C PRO A 191 -4.66 19.18 -11.71
N PRO A 192 -5.46 18.58 -12.62
CA PRO A 192 -5.00 17.52 -13.52
C PRO A 192 -3.89 17.93 -14.50
N ASP A 193 -3.81 19.22 -14.84
CA ASP A 193 -2.76 19.81 -15.69
C ASP A 193 -1.37 19.78 -15.04
N GLN A 194 -1.31 19.63 -13.71
CA GLN A 194 -0.06 19.52 -12.96
C GLN A 194 0.41 18.07 -12.76
N LEU A 195 -0.30 17.10 -13.34
CA LEU A 195 -0.07 15.67 -13.17
C LEU A 195 -0.05 14.93 -14.52
N ASP A 196 1.13 14.42 -14.90
CA ASP A 196 1.24 13.48 -16.01
C ASP A 196 1.17 12.03 -15.51
N VAL A 197 0.07 11.36 -15.86
CA VAL A 197 -0.20 9.96 -15.51
C VAL A 197 0.25 8.96 -16.59
N ASN A 198 0.72 9.43 -17.74
CA ASN A 198 1.07 8.60 -18.91
C ASN A 198 2.55 8.15 -18.91
N VAL A 199 3.14 7.95 -17.73
CA VAL A 199 4.59 7.68 -17.60
C VAL A 199 4.91 6.19 -17.57
N HIS A 200 4.04 5.35 -17.02
CA HIS A 200 4.28 3.91 -16.89
C HIS A 200 3.05 3.08 -17.31
N PRO A 201 3.22 1.88 -17.95
CA PRO A 201 2.10 1.06 -18.42
C PRO A 201 1.07 0.67 -17.34
N ARG A 202 1.51 0.59 -16.08
CA ARG A 202 0.64 0.32 -14.91
C ARG A 202 0.04 1.57 -14.27
N LYS A 203 0.44 2.77 -14.71
CA LYS A 203 0.03 4.07 -14.16
C LYS A 203 0.21 4.19 -12.64
N ILE A 204 1.25 3.55 -12.10
CA ILE A 204 1.61 3.58 -10.67
C ILE A 204 2.62 4.71 -10.40
N GLU A 205 3.39 5.08 -11.41
CA GLU A 205 4.31 6.20 -11.38
C GLU A 205 3.65 7.35 -12.13
N VAL A 206 3.73 8.53 -11.54
CA VAL A 206 3.22 9.79 -12.07
C VAL A 206 4.34 10.80 -12.03
N ARG A 207 4.34 11.72 -12.99
CA ARG A 207 5.28 12.84 -13.02
C ARG A 207 4.51 14.11 -12.71
N PHE A 208 5.01 14.89 -11.76
CA PHE A 208 4.42 16.19 -11.46
C PHE A 208 5.16 17.29 -12.21
N THR A 209 4.45 18.37 -12.52
CA THR A 209 5.06 19.55 -13.13
C THR A 209 6.06 20.23 -12.18
N ASP A 210 5.72 20.33 -10.90
CA ASP A 210 6.58 20.85 -9.83
C ASP A 210 6.63 19.89 -8.63
N GLU A 211 7.52 18.90 -8.73
CA GLU A 211 7.68 17.85 -7.72
C GLU A 211 8.16 18.39 -6.37
N TRP A 212 8.98 19.46 -6.37
CA TRP A 212 9.55 20.04 -5.15
C TRP A 212 8.54 20.87 -4.37
N ARG A 213 7.67 21.61 -5.07
CA ARG A 213 6.55 22.29 -4.42
C ARG A 213 5.66 21.29 -3.69
N ILE A 214 5.28 20.20 -4.36
CA ILE A 214 4.45 19.15 -3.74
C ILE A 214 5.18 18.49 -2.57
N TYR A 215 6.48 18.22 -2.70
CA TYR A 215 7.31 17.72 -1.61
C TYR A 215 7.18 18.61 -0.36
N HIS A 216 7.35 19.92 -0.49
CA HIS A 216 7.26 20.85 0.65
C HIS A 216 5.85 20.97 1.22
N VAL A 217 4.82 20.91 0.37
CA VAL A 217 3.41 20.90 0.81
C VAL A 217 3.13 19.63 1.62
N VAL A 218 3.52 18.45 1.13
CA VAL A 218 3.35 17.16 1.84
C VAL A 218 4.12 17.17 3.15
N LYS A 219 5.39 17.58 3.15
CA LYS A 219 6.22 17.66 4.37
C LYS A 219 5.56 18.56 5.42
N SER A 220 5.05 19.72 5.00
CA SER A 220 4.36 20.66 5.89
C SER A 220 3.07 20.09 6.48
N ALA A 221 2.27 19.39 5.66
CA ALA A 221 1.02 18.77 6.11
C ALA A 221 1.28 17.68 7.15
N VAL A 222 2.24 16.80 6.88
CA VAL A 222 2.63 15.72 7.78
C VAL A 222 3.22 16.28 9.07
N ARG A 223 4.12 17.28 8.99
CA ARG A 223 4.69 17.94 10.18
C ARG A 223 3.61 18.53 11.07
N LYS A 224 2.58 19.16 10.48
CA LYS A 224 1.44 19.72 11.21
C LYS A 224 0.60 18.63 11.89
N GLY A 225 0.30 17.53 11.19
CA GLY A 225 -0.43 16.40 11.77
C GLY A 225 0.36 15.67 12.87
N ALA A 226 1.69 15.59 12.72
CA ALA A 226 2.61 15.01 13.69
C ALA A 226 3.08 16.00 14.78
N ALA A 227 2.51 17.21 14.86
CA ALA A 227 3.00 18.25 15.78
C ALA A 227 2.99 17.79 17.25
N GLY A 228 1.98 17.01 17.67
CA GLY A 228 1.88 16.49 19.03
C GLY A 228 3.05 15.57 19.43
N ILE A 229 3.52 14.71 18.52
CA ILE A 229 4.67 13.84 18.77
C ILE A 229 6.00 14.60 18.66
N LEU A 230 6.08 15.59 17.76
CA LEU A 230 7.27 16.42 17.57
C LEU A 230 7.52 17.33 18.79
N ALA A 231 6.46 17.79 19.47
CA ALA A 231 6.58 18.59 20.69
C ALA A 231 7.21 17.83 21.87
N THR A 232 7.29 16.50 21.81
CA THR A 232 7.95 15.67 22.84
C THR A 232 9.47 15.59 22.65
N ILE A 233 9.98 16.03 21.50
CA ILE A 233 11.42 16.18 21.31
C ILE A 233 11.89 17.31 22.23
N PRO A 234 12.82 17.07 23.16
CA PRO A 234 13.43 18.16 23.91
C PRO A 234 14.08 19.10 22.90
N SER A 235 13.51 20.30 22.73
CA SER A 235 14.09 21.32 21.89
C SER A 235 15.46 21.68 22.48
N PHE A 236 16.54 21.36 21.77
CA PHE A 236 17.88 21.83 22.15
C PHE A 236 18.05 23.34 21.91
N GLU A 237 17.04 24.00 21.33
CA GLU A 237 17.02 25.41 21.03
C GLU A 237 16.30 26.22 22.11
N GLN A 238 16.92 26.38 23.29
CA GLN A 238 16.80 27.59 24.10
C GLN A 238 18.07 27.97 24.89
N HIS A 239 19.23 27.37 24.60
CA HIS A 239 20.51 27.79 25.20
C HIS A 239 21.59 28.07 24.15
N VAL A 240 21.28 28.90 23.14
CA VAL A 240 22.33 29.60 22.37
C VAL A 240 22.87 30.82 23.15
N GLY A 241 22.25 31.18 24.28
CA GLY A 241 22.59 32.35 25.09
C GLY A 241 23.63 32.16 26.21
N GLN A 242 24.09 30.93 26.50
CA GLN A 242 25.15 30.72 27.49
C GLN A 242 26.13 29.65 26.98
N MET A 243 27.07 30.09 26.14
CA MET A 243 28.41 29.51 26.22
C MET A 243 28.93 29.82 27.63
N VAL A 244 28.76 28.89 28.56
CA VAL A 244 29.63 28.84 29.73
C VAL A 244 30.98 28.44 29.18
N THR A 245 31.85 29.42 28.96
CA THR A 245 33.28 29.20 28.83
C THR A 245 33.71 28.41 30.07
N PHE A 246 33.88 27.10 29.93
CA PHE A 246 34.69 26.34 30.86
C PHE A 246 36.12 26.81 30.66
N GLY A 247 36.45 27.92 31.32
CA GLY A 247 37.81 28.42 31.48
C GLY A 247 38.60 27.42 32.32
N LYS A 248 39.04 26.33 31.71
CA LYS A 248 40.29 25.71 32.12
C LYS A 248 41.36 26.32 31.23
N GLU A 249 42.17 27.18 31.81
CA GLU A 249 43.46 27.54 31.24
C GLU A 249 44.22 26.25 30.94
N ILE A 250 44.46 26.01 29.66
CA ILE A 250 45.31 24.91 29.22
C ILE A 250 46.74 25.42 29.43
N ASP A 251 47.39 24.95 30.49
CA ASP A 251 48.81 25.20 30.70
C ASP A 251 49.60 24.52 29.56
N PRO A 252 50.32 25.27 28.70
CA PRO A 252 50.98 24.73 27.52
C PRO A 252 52.07 23.68 27.82
N ASN A 253 52.44 23.52 29.10
CA ASN A 253 53.56 22.67 29.51
C ASN A 253 53.16 21.43 30.32
N GLN A 254 51.88 21.07 30.40
CA GLN A 254 51.48 19.79 30.98
C GLN A 254 51.89 18.64 30.05
N ARG A 255 52.92 17.88 30.46
CA ARG A 255 53.27 16.59 29.85
C ARG A 255 52.06 15.66 29.96
N GLN A 256 51.45 15.35 28.82
CA GLN A 256 50.42 14.32 28.74
C GLN A 256 51.04 12.97 29.08
N GLU A 257 50.50 12.28 30.09
CA GLU A 257 50.85 10.88 30.30
C GLU A 257 50.35 10.05 29.11
N PRO A 258 51.14 9.08 28.61
CA PRO A 258 50.73 8.26 27.48
C PRO A 258 49.49 7.43 27.84
N LEU A 259 48.49 7.47 26.96
CA LEU A 259 47.28 6.66 27.06
C LEU A 259 47.64 5.17 27.14
N ARG A 260 47.32 4.55 28.27
CA ARG A 260 47.57 3.12 28.51
C ARG A 260 46.49 2.29 27.79
N PHE A 261 46.82 1.77 26.61
CA PHE A 261 45.95 0.82 25.90
C PHE A 261 45.91 -0.53 26.65
N MET A 262 44.71 -0.95 27.07
CA MET A 262 44.46 -2.33 27.50
C MET A 262 43.92 -3.15 26.33
N PRO A 263 44.54 -4.27 25.94
CA PRO A 263 44.00 -5.14 24.91
C PRO A 263 42.76 -5.88 25.40
N ALA A 264 41.76 -6.00 24.53
CA ALA A 264 40.54 -6.77 24.79
C ALA A 264 40.84 -8.26 24.90
N LYS A 265 40.25 -8.94 25.88
CA LYS A 265 40.35 -10.40 26.05
C LYS A 265 39.64 -11.11 24.89
N GLN A 266 40.33 -12.05 24.26
CA GLN A 266 39.77 -12.95 23.25
C GLN A 266 38.77 -13.91 23.90
N SER A 267 37.56 -14.01 23.34
CA SER A 267 36.58 -15.03 23.70
C SER A 267 36.76 -16.26 22.81
N GLU A 268 37.02 -17.42 23.41
CA GLU A 268 37.09 -18.72 22.76
C GLU A 268 35.73 -19.10 22.16
N SER A 269 35.67 -19.32 20.84
CA SER A 269 34.50 -19.87 20.16
C SER A 269 34.75 -21.34 19.82
N GLY A 270 34.37 -22.24 20.73
CA GLY A 270 34.27 -23.67 20.48
C GLY A 270 32.83 -24.13 20.68
N ALA A 271 32.08 -24.35 19.61
CA ALA A 271 30.90 -25.22 19.58
C ALA A 271 30.45 -25.48 18.14
N ASP A 272 30.75 -26.69 17.66
CA ASP A 272 30.16 -27.30 16.48
C ASP A 272 28.63 -27.35 16.58
N LEU A 273 27.94 -26.92 15.52
CA LEU A 273 26.53 -27.27 15.30
C LEU A 273 26.40 -27.96 13.95
N ASN A 274 26.51 -29.27 14.05
CA ASN A 274 26.24 -30.25 13.01
C ASN A 274 24.71 -30.52 12.99
N VAL A 275 23.98 -30.08 11.97
CA VAL A 275 22.58 -30.47 11.77
C VAL A 275 22.36 -30.99 10.35
N ARG A 276 21.93 -32.25 10.30
CA ARG A 276 21.73 -33.11 9.14
C ARG A 276 20.65 -32.57 8.20
N LYS A 277 20.94 -32.63 6.89
CA LYS A 277 19.94 -32.71 5.81
C LYS A 277 19.24 -34.08 5.91
N ASN A 278 17.91 -34.08 5.90
CA ASN A 278 17.06 -35.01 5.15
C ASN A 278 15.59 -34.79 5.51
N MET A 279 14.82 -34.21 4.59
CA MET A 279 13.36 -34.40 4.57
C MET A 279 12.89 -34.35 3.12
N SER A 280 12.64 -35.53 2.55
CA SER A 280 11.87 -35.72 1.33
C SER A 280 10.39 -35.51 1.67
N VAL A 281 9.72 -34.62 0.92
CA VAL A 281 8.27 -34.43 1.04
C VAL A 281 7.65 -34.73 -0.33
N THR A 282 6.87 -35.80 -0.35
CA THR A 282 6.09 -36.30 -1.48
C THR A 282 4.89 -35.39 -1.74
N TRP A 283 4.71 -34.92 -2.97
CA TRP A 283 3.59 -34.05 -3.34
C TRP A 283 2.39 -34.87 -3.80
N GLN A 284 1.30 -34.85 -3.05
CA GLN A 284 -0.02 -35.24 -3.55
C GLN A 284 -0.77 -34.02 -4.10
N THR A 285 -1.12 -34.06 -5.37
CA THR A 285 -1.83 -32.99 -6.08
C THR A 285 -3.32 -33.00 -5.74
N LYS A 286 -3.80 -32.03 -4.94
CA LYS A 286 -5.24 -31.76 -4.77
C LYS A 286 -5.74 -30.76 -5.82
N LYS A 287 -6.92 -31.07 -6.40
CA LYS A 287 -7.65 -30.28 -7.41
C LYS A 287 -7.89 -28.84 -6.92
N LYS A 288 -7.64 -27.84 -7.77
CA LYS A 288 -7.74 -26.39 -7.47
C LYS A 288 -9.18 -25.87 -7.64
N LYS A 289 -9.59 -24.93 -6.79
CA LYS A 289 -10.90 -24.23 -6.73
C LYS A 289 -10.65 -22.68 -6.73
N PRO A 290 -11.67 -21.81 -6.94
CA PRO A 290 -11.46 -20.45 -7.45
C PRO A 290 -11.31 -19.34 -6.39
N LEU A 291 -10.93 -18.15 -6.88
CA LEU A 291 -10.98 -16.85 -6.21
C LEU A 291 -12.25 -16.08 -6.64
N ARG A 292 -12.99 -15.51 -5.70
CA ARG A 292 -14.14 -14.62 -5.98
C ARG A 292 -13.91 -13.27 -5.29
N LEU A 293 -14.01 -12.19 -6.05
CA LEU A 293 -14.09 -10.82 -5.55
C LEU A 293 -15.53 -10.34 -5.75
N LYS A 294 -16.18 -9.81 -4.72
CA LYS A 294 -17.43 -9.05 -4.85
C LYS A 294 -17.16 -7.60 -4.45
N VAL A 295 -17.72 -6.66 -5.20
CA VAL A 295 -17.66 -5.23 -4.91
C VAL A 295 -19.09 -4.73 -4.96
N ALA A 296 -19.56 -4.03 -3.93
CA ALA A 296 -20.87 -3.41 -3.96
C ALA A 296 -20.78 -1.98 -3.41
N SER A 297 -21.27 -1.03 -4.20
CA SER A 297 -21.43 0.37 -3.82
C SER A 297 -22.81 0.58 -3.22
N CYS A 298 -22.90 1.37 -2.14
CA CYS A 298 -24.18 1.78 -1.55
C CYS A 298 -24.48 3.23 -1.93
N GLY A 299 -25.54 3.45 -2.71
CA GLY A 299 -26.31 4.70 -2.73
C GLY A 299 -25.80 5.88 -3.57
N LYS A 300 -26.57 6.18 -4.64
CA LYS A 300 -26.86 7.48 -5.28
C LYS A 300 -25.90 8.63 -4.94
N TYR A 301 -24.86 8.85 -5.77
CA TYR A 301 -24.24 10.13 -6.15
C TYR A 301 -22.82 9.84 -6.67
N MET A 302 -22.69 9.09 -7.75
CA MET A 302 -21.44 9.06 -8.53
C MET A 302 -21.77 8.85 -10.01
N THR A 303 -21.56 9.91 -10.77
CA THR A 303 -21.66 9.97 -12.22
C THR A 303 -20.71 8.93 -12.85
N ASN A 304 -21.27 8.04 -13.69
CA ASN A 304 -20.56 7.19 -14.65
C ASN A 304 -19.39 6.30 -14.14
N ILE A 305 -19.60 5.52 -13.08
CA ILE A 305 -18.71 4.38 -12.77
C ILE A 305 -19.50 3.08 -12.92
N LEU A 306 -19.03 2.19 -13.80
CA LEU A 306 -19.56 0.83 -13.94
C LEU A 306 -19.60 0.17 -12.54
N SER A 307 -20.80 -0.15 -12.06
CA SER A 307 -20.98 -0.98 -10.86
C SER A 307 -20.54 -2.41 -11.20
N VAL A 308 -19.29 -2.74 -10.87
CA VAL A 308 -18.79 -4.12 -10.94
C VAL A 308 -19.23 -4.82 -9.67
N ARG A 309 -20.21 -5.73 -9.78
CA ARG A 309 -20.79 -6.45 -8.63
C ARG A 309 -19.86 -7.57 -8.16
N SER A 310 -19.16 -8.20 -9.09
CA SER A 310 -18.25 -9.33 -8.82
C SER A 310 -17.22 -9.55 -9.94
N ILE A 311 -16.01 -9.92 -9.53
CA ILE A 311 -14.97 -10.48 -10.40
C ILE A 311 -14.60 -11.87 -9.87
N VAL A 312 -14.92 -12.92 -10.60
CA VAL A 312 -14.60 -14.30 -10.22
C VAL A 312 -13.47 -14.83 -11.10
N VAL A 313 -12.36 -15.27 -10.51
CA VAL A 313 -11.20 -15.81 -11.22
C VAL A 313 -10.98 -17.27 -10.82
N TRP A 314 -11.09 -18.18 -11.79
CA TRP A 314 -10.87 -19.64 -11.64
C TRP A 314 -9.48 -20.06 -12.12
#